data_AF-A0A817ZGM7-F1
#
_entry.id   AF-A0A817ZGM7-F1
#
_cell.length_a   1.000
_cell.length_b   1.000
_cell.length_c   1.000
_cell.angle_alpha   90.00
_cell.angle_beta   90.00
_cell.angle_gamma   90.00
#
_symmetry.space_group_name_H-M   'P 1'
#
loop_
_entity.id
_entity.type
_entity.pdbx_description
1 polymer ?
#
loop_
_entity_poly.entity_id
_entity_poly.type
_entity_poly.pdbx_seq_one_letter_code
_entity_poly.pdbx_strand_id
1 'polypeptide(L)'
;MPIKLSEQADSEIKFQLHALLAENIYPNIDNLLDRLYQLHNDFPVHSKTTFRRHLHRISFSYKSPAKVNEIAVEFDVEIVRLPVRHCCLNPTELCWANLKDYVRKGNTRFQLTNVRELASQFITSYDGGAATKVIKRTQKIQNKFKIADRYVEENIEPMLDDEESSEESDVVSSDDE
;
A
#
# COMPACT_ATOMS: atom_id res chain seq x y z
N MET A 1 -18.82 0.57 30.28
CA MET A 1 -18.73 1.29 28.99
C MET A 1 -17.27 1.33 28.54
N PRO A 2 -16.94 1.17 27.25
CA PRO A 2 -15.58 1.39 26.79
C PRO A 2 -15.24 2.88 26.92
N ILE A 3 -14.23 3.20 27.73
CA ILE A 3 -13.68 4.55 27.88
C ILE A 3 -13.15 4.97 26.50
N LYS A 4 -13.68 6.06 25.93
CA LYS A 4 -13.15 6.66 24.70
C LYS A 4 -11.92 7.49 25.07
N LEU A 5 -10.77 7.16 24.51
CA LEU A 5 -9.57 8.02 24.58
C LEU A 5 -9.76 9.25 23.69
N SER A 6 -9.04 10.33 24.02
CA SER A 6 -9.00 11.54 23.20
C SER A 6 -8.29 11.30 21.86
N GLU A 7 -8.56 12.15 20.86
CA GLU A 7 -7.90 12.08 19.56
C GLU A 7 -6.37 12.30 19.66
N GLN A 8 -5.94 13.07 20.66
CA GLN A 8 -4.52 13.24 20.99
C GLN A 8 -3.90 11.93 21.47
N ALA A 9 -4.57 11.20 22.37
CA ALA A 9 -4.11 9.89 22.83
C ALA A 9 -4.10 8.85 21.69
N ASP A 10 -5.07 8.88 20.79
CA ASP A 10 -5.08 8.02 19.60
C ASP A 10 -3.88 8.29 18.68
N SER A 11 -3.53 9.56 18.49
CA SER A 11 -2.37 9.99 17.68
C SER A 11 -1.06 9.58 18.35
N GLU A 12 -0.98 9.73 19.67
CA GLU A 12 0.17 9.32 20.47
C GLU A 12 0.41 7.81 20.40
N ILE A 13 -0.64 6.99 20.54
CA ILE A 13 -0.54 5.53 20.41
C ILE A 13 0.03 5.15 19.03
N LYS A 14 -0.44 5.80 17.95
CA LYS A 14 0.11 5.56 16.60
C LYS A 14 1.57 5.98 16.50
N PHE A 15 1.91 7.15 17.04
CA PHE A 15 3.28 7.65 17.01
C PHE A 15 4.22 6.69 17.74
N GLN A 16 3.88 6.25 18.97
CA GLN A 16 4.70 5.32 19.73
C GLN A 16 4.77 3.93 19.09
N LEU A 17 3.70 3.46 18.45
CA LEU A 17 3.73 2.24 17.64
C LEU A 17 4.77 2.34 16.52
N HIS A 18 4.77 3.45 15.77
CA HIS A 18 5.75 3.69 14.71
C HIS A 18 7.16 3.90 15.25
N ALA A 19 7.31 4.54 16.41
CA ALA A 19 8.61 4.72 17.06
C ALA A 19 9.24 3.38 17.48
N LEU A 20 8.47 2.45 18.04
CA LEU A 20 8.94 1.10 18.34
C LEU A 20 9.46 0.38 17.08
N LEU A 21 8.72 0.50 15.97
CA LEU A 21 9.14 -0.06 14.69
C LEU A 21 10.45 0.59 14.18
N ALA A 22 10.58 1.91 14.30
CA ALA A 22 11.79 2.64 13.92
C ALA A 22 13.02 2.22 14.75
N GLU A 23 12.81 1.87 16.02
CA GLU A 23 13.85 1.37 16.93
C GLU A 23 14.12 -0.14 16.79
N ASN A 24 13.56 -0.82 15.77
CA ASN A 24 13.67 -2.26 15.57
C ASN A 24 13.13 -3.11 16.74
N ILE A 25 12.26 -2.52 17.57
CA ILE A 25 11.58 -3.20 18.68
C ILE A 25 10.25 -3.74 18.15
N TYR A 26 9.99 -5.04 18.34
CA TYR A 26 8.72 -5.62 17.95
C TYR A 26 7.57 -4.97 18.74
N PRO A 27 6.60 -4.32 18.09
CA PRO A 27 5.56 -3.57 18.76
C PRO A 27 4.46 -4.52 19.26
N ASN A 28 4.78 -5.33 20.26
CA ASN A 28 3.75 -6.05 20.99
C ASN A 28 3.02 -5.08 21.95
N ILE A 29 1.86 -5.52 22.42
CA ILE A 29 0.99 -4.70 23.28
C ILE A 29 1.69 -4.30 24.58
N ASP A 30 2.53 -5.17 25.13
CA ASP A 30 3.21 -4.94 26.39
C ASP A 30 4.26 -3.84 26.22
N ASN A 31 5.12 -3.96 25.20
CA ASN A 31 6.10 -2.93 24.85
C ASN A 31 5.45 -1.57 24.58
N LEU A 32 4.29 -1.56 23.90
CA LEU A 32 3.58 -0.32 23.60
C LEU A 32 2.94 0.31 24.85
N LEU A 33 2.30 -0.49 25.70
CA LEU A 33 1.72 -0.02 26.96
C LEU A 33 2.80 0.47 27.93
N ASP A 34 3.89 -0.27 28.10
CA ASP A 34 5.00 0.11 28.97
C ASP A 34 5.58 1.47 28.55
N ARG A 35 5.77 1.67 27.24
CA ARG A 35 6.26 2.93 26.68
C ARG A 35 5.27 4.08 26.90
N LEU A 36 3.98 3.84 26.69
CA LEU A 36 2.95 4.85 26.91
C LEU A 36 2.85 5.27 28.38
N TYR A 37 2.93 4.30 29.31
CA TYR A 37 2.92 4.58 30.74
C TYR A 37 4.20 5.28 31.22
N GLN A 38 5.35 5.05 30.58
CA GLN A 38 6.59 5.77 30.89
C GLN A 38 6.55 7.24 30.45
N LEU A 39 5.89 7.53 29.32
CA LEU A 39 5.84 8.87 28.74
C LEU A 39 4.73 9.73 29.33
N HIS A 40 3.60 9.11 29.70
CA HIS A 40 2.39 9.80 30.13
C HIS A 40 1.89 9.21 31.45
N ASN A 41 2.16 9.91 32.56
CA ASN A 41 1.69 9.50 33.89
C ASN A 41 0.16 9.44 34.00
N ASP A 42 -0.55 10.21 33.18
CA ASP A 42 -2.01 10.30 33.17
C ASP A 42 -2.66 9.36 32.15
N PHE A 43 -1.88 8.50 31.47
CA PHE A 43 -2.45 7.58 30.50
C PHE A 43 -3.32 6.54 31.20
N PRO A 44 -4.61 6.42 30.85
CA PRO A 44 -5.54 5.59 31.60
C PRO A 44 -5.13 4.12 31.54
N VAL A 45 -5.12 3.49 32.72
CA VAL A 45 -4.79 2.08 32.84
C VAL A 45 -5.82 1.25 32.09
N HIS A 46 -5.36 0.51 31.08
CA HIS A 46 -6.20 -0.34 30.26
C HIS A 46 -5.82 -1.81 30.42
N SER A 47 -6.84 -2.67 30.57
CA SER A 47 -6.62 -4.12 30.37
C SER A 47 -6.15 -4.37 28.94
N LYS A 48 -5.31 -5.40 28.73
CA LYS A 48 -4.82 -5.77 27.38
C LYS A 48 -5.97 -5.96 26.39
N THR A 49 -7.09 -6.54 26.83
CA THR A 49 -8.29 -6.75 26.00
C THR A 49 -8.96 -5.44 25.61
N THR A 50 -9.08 -4.49 26.54
CA THR A 50 -9.62 -3.15 26.26
C THR A 50 -8.72 -2.40 25.29
N PHE A 51 -7.40 -2.45 25.51
CA PHE A 51 -6.43 -1.79 24.65
C PHE A 51 -6.41 -2.40 23.24
N ARG A 52 -6.53 -3.74 23.09
CA ARG A 52 -6.71 -4.39 21.78
C ARG A 52 -7.92 -3.87 21.03
N ARG A 53 -9.07 -3.76 21.70
CA ARG A 53 -10.29 -3.22 21.09
C ARG A 53 -10.09 -1.78 20.62
N HIS A 54 -9.35 -1.00 21.41
CA HIS A 54 -9.00 0.37 21.07
C HIS A 54 -8.06 0.47 19.87
N LEU A 55 -7.01 -0.35 19.84
CA LEU A 55 -6.10 -0.47 18.70
C LEU A 55 -6.86 -0.83 17.42
N HIS A 56 -7.77 -1.81 17.46
CA HIS A 56 -8.59 -2.16 16.29
C HIS A 56 -9.42 -0.97 15.78
N ARG A 57 -9.99 -0.17 16.68
CA ARG A 57 -10.73 1.04 16.30
C ARG A 57 -9.83 2.07 15.62
N ILE A 58 -8.62 2.26 16.14
CA ILE A 58 -7.67 3.28 15.65
C ILE A 58 -6.96 2.83 14.35
N SER A 59 -6.59 1.56 14.27
CA SER A 59 -5.73 0.94 13.26
C SER A 59 -6.34 0.90 11.86
N PHE A 60 -7.67 1.01 11.75
CA PHE A 60 -8.39 0.87 10.49
C PHE A 60 -9.12 2.15 10.06
N SER A 61 -8.76 3.33 10.61
CA SER A 61 -9.27 4.58 10.04
C SER A 61 -8.55 4.86 8.72
N TYR A 62 -9.10 4.37 7.61
CA TYR A 62 -8.65 4.78 6.28
C TYR A 62 -8.79 6.29 6.17
N LYS A 63 -7.68 6.99 5.93
CA LYS A 63 -7.73 8.41 5.60
C LYS A 63 -8.31 8.54 4.20
N SER A 64 -9.25 9.46 4.02
CA SER A 64 -9.80 9.73 2.69
C SER A 64 -8.67 10.20 1.76
N PRO A 65 -8.77 9.91 0.44
CA PRO A 65 -7.78 10.41 -0.52
C PRO A 65 -7.57 11.93 -0.45
N ALA A 66 -8.63 12.68 -0.15
CA ALA A 66 -8.57 14.13 0.06
C ALA A 66 -7.63 14.51 1.21
N LYS A 67 -7.74 13.82 2.36
CA LYS A 67 -6.89 14.12 3.51
C LYS A 67 -5.41 13.80 3.25
N VAL A 68 -5.13 12.75 2.47
CA VAL A 68 -3.76 12.41 2.04
C VAL A 68 -3.20 13.50 1.11
N ASN A 69 -4.01 14.03 0.20
CA ASN A 69 -3.60 15.14 -0.68
C ASN A 69 -3.27 16.41 0.11
N GLU A 70 -4.10 16.79 1.10
CA GLU A 70 -3.83 17.94 1.97
C GLU A 70 -2.45 17.84 2.64
N ILE A 71 -2.14 16.68 3.20
CA ILE A 71 -0.84 16.42 3.84
C ILE A 71 0.28 16.49 2.80
N ALA A 72 0.12 15.88 1.62
CA ALA A 72 1.16 15.93 0.61
C ALA A 72 1.45 17.35 0.12
N VAL A 73 0.42 18.20 0.00
CA VAL A 73 0.59 19.64 -0.31
C VAL A 73 1.35 20.36 0.81
N GLU A 74 1.05 20.08 2.07
CA GLU A 74 1.76 20.68 3.22
C GLU A 74 3.27 20.40 3.19
N PHE A 75 3.67 19.22 2.71
CA PHE A 75 5.07 18.78 2.62
C PHE A 75 5.72 18.97 1.24
N ASP A 76 5.05 19.67 0.30
CA ASP A 76 5.52 19.85 -1.09
C ASP A 76 5.87 18.52 -1.80
N VAL A 77 5.02 17.50 -1.58
CA VAL A 77 5.18 16.16 -2.15
C VAL A 77 4.17 15.94 -3.28
N GLU A 78 4.66 15.62 -4.47
CA GLU A 78 3.82 15.16 -5.57
C GLU A 78 3.39 13.69 -5.38
N ILE A 79 2.07 13.45 -5.34
CA ILE A 79 1.53 12.09 -5.26
C ILE A 79 1.37 11.50 -6.66
N VAL A 80 2.19 10.50 -6.98
CA VAL A 80 1.98 9.66 -8.17
C VAL A 80 1.00 8.54 -7.82
N ARG A 81 -0.19 8.56 -8.43
CA ARG A 81 -1.21 7.51 -8.23
C ARG A 81 -1.02 6.39 -9.24
N LEU A 82 -1.11 5.15 -8.76
CA LEU A 82 -1.04 3.96 -9.59
C LEU A 82 -2.42 3.56 -10.08
N PRO A 83 -2.55 3.10 -11.34
CA PRO A 83 -3.78 2.49 -11.81
C PRO A 83 -4.15 1.25 -10.98
N VAL A 84 -5.45 1.04 -10.78
CA VAL A 84 -5.97 -0.11 -10.04
C VAL A 84 -5.49 -1.41 -10.69
N ARG A 85 -5.07 -2.40 -9.90
CA ARG A 85 -4.56 -3.72 -10.35
C ARG A 85 -3.26 -3.69 -11.18
N HIS A 86 -2.57 -2.56 -11.29
CA HIS A 86 -1.31 -2.45 -12.04
C HIS A 86 -0.09 -2.36 -11.11
N CYS A 87 0.09 -3.34 -10.22
CA CYS A 87 1.23 -3.38 -9.29
C CYS A 87 2.59 -3.43 -10.01
N CYS A 88 2.63 -3.87 -11.28
CA CYS A 88 3.82 -3.85 -12.12
C CYS A 88 4.34 -2.43 -12.45
N LEU A 89 3.51 -1.40 -12.23
CA LEU A 89 3.90 0.02 -12.33
C LEU A 89 4.40 0.59 -10.99
N ASN A 90 4.39 -0.19 -9.91
CA ASN A 90 4.96 0.19 -8.63
C ASN A 90 6.42 -0.30 -8.54
N PRO A 91 7.44 0.58 -8.57
CA PRO A 91 8.83 0.15 -8.44
C PRO A 91 9.11 -0.58 -7.12
N THR A 92 8.42 -0.23 -6.04
CA THR A 92 8.63 -0.89 -4.73
C THR A 92 8.25 -2.37 -4.76
N GLU A 93 7.27 -2.77 -5.57
CA GLU A 93 6.90 -4.19 -5.73
C GLU A 93 8.01 -5.01 -6.38
N LEU A 94 8.75 -4.40 -7.31
CA LEU A 94 9.93 -5.01 -7.91
C LEU A 94 11.09 -5.12 -6.91
N CYS A 95 11.25 -4.13 -6.01
CA CYS A 95 12.21 -4.24 -4.91
C CYS A 95 11.86 -5.41 -3.99
N TRP A 96 10.59 -5.56 -3.60
CA TRP A 96 10.10 -6.69 -2.81
C TRP A 96 10.31 -8.04 -3.51
N ALA A 97 10.10 -8.11 -4.83
CA ALA A 97 10.37 -9.32 -5.59
C ALA A 97 11.86 -9.71 -5.50
N ASN A 98 12.77 -8.76 -5.70
CA ASN A 98 14.21 -8.99 -5.60
C ASN A 98 14.64 -9.43 -4.19
N LEU A 99 14.12 -8.78 -3.15
CA LEU A 99 14.37 -9.14 -1.76
C LEU A 99 13.90 -10.58 -1.47
N LYS A 100 12.67 -10.92 -1.86
CA LYS A 100 12.11 -12.27 -1.68
C LYS A 100 12.95 -13.31 -2.40
N ASP A 101 13.39 -13.01 -3.63
CA ASP A 101 14.26 -13.92 -4.38
C ASP A 101 15.63 -14.11 -3.74
N TYR A 102 16.21 -13.05 -3.19
CA TYR A 102 17.48 -13.12 -2.45
C TYR A 102 17.33 -14.01 -1.20
N VAL A 103 16.33 -13.72 -0.37
CA VAL A 103 16.04 -14.50 0.84
C VAL A 103 15.74 -15.96 0.48
N ARG A 104 14.93 -16.22 -0.55
CA ARG A 104 14.60 -17.59 -0.99
C ARG A 104 15.84 -18.39 -1.39
N LYS A 105 16.81 -17.77 -2.06
CA LYS A 105 18.06 -18.43 -2.46
C LYS A 105 19.00 -18.68 -1.28
N GLY A 106 19.03 -17.78 -0.30
CA GLY A 106 19.90 -17.88 0.88
C GLY A 106 19.30 -18.66 2.05
N ASN A 107 17.98 -18.80 2.12
CA ASN A 107 17.30 -19.39 3.28
C ASN A 107 17.28 -20.93 3.22
N THR A 108 18.46 -21.54 3.40
CA THR A 108 18.62 -23.00 3.42
C THR A 108 18.19 -23.64 4.74
N ARG A 109 18.15 -22.86 5.83
CA ARG A 109 17.81 -23.34 7.18
C ARG A 109 16.32 -23.26 7.50
N PHE A 110 15.51 -22.62 6.66
CA PHE A 110 14.05 -22.42 6.84
C PHE A 110 13.66 -21.80 8.20
N GLN A 111 14.53 -20.95 8.77
CA GLN A 111 14.30 -20.29 10.07
C GLN A 111 14.01 -18.79 9.89
N LEU A 112 13.12 -18.25 10.73
CA LEU A 112 12.76 -16.82 10.69
C LEU A 112 13.94 -15.89 11.04
N THR A 113 14.85 -16.33 11.92
CA THR A 113 16.08 -15.60 12.24
C THR A 113 16.94 -15.40 10.99
N ASN A 114 17.13 -16.48 10.21
CA ASN A 114 17.86 -16.43 8.94
C ASN A 114 17.17 -15.54 7.89
N VAL A 115 15.82 -15.58 7.82
CA VAL A 115 15.05 -14.66 6.97
C VAL A 115 15.32 -13.20 7.34
N ARG A 116 15.33 -12.87 8.64
CA ARG A 116 15.62 -11.52 9.13
C ARG A 116 17.04 -11.09 8.75
N GLU A 117 18.04 -11.94 8.98
CA GLU A 117 19.44 -11.65 8.65
C GLU A 117 19.64 -11.42 7.15
N LEU A 118 19.13 -12.30 6.31
CA LEU A 118 19.22 -12.17 4.85
C LEU A 118 18.48 -10.93 4.33
N ALA A 119 17.32 -10.61 4.91
CA ALA A 119 16.58 -9.42 4.53
C ALA A 119 17.33 -8.13 4.90
N SER A 120 17.90 -8.06 6.11
CA SER A 120 18.75 -6.95 6.53
C SER A 120 19.98 -6.80 5.63
N GLN A 121 20.66 -7.91 5.32
CA GLN A 121 21.82 -7.91 4.41
C GLN A 121 21.46 -7.35 3.02
N PHE A 122 20.34 -7.81 2.45
CA PHE A 122 19.86 -7.30 1.17
C PHE A 122 19.63 -5.79 1.23
N ILE A 123 18.89 -5.31 2.22
CA ILE A 123 18.56 -3.88 2.39
C ILE A 123 19.84 -3.05 2.55
N THR A 124 20.80 -3.48 3.37
CA THR A 124 22.08 -2.78 3.55
C THR A 124 22.92 -2.76 2.27
N SER A 125 22.86 -3.82 1.46
CA SER A 125 23.56 -3.90 0.17
C SER A 125 22.85 -3.17 -0.98
N TYR A 126 21.60 -2.72 -0.77
CA TYR A 126 20.77 -2.17 -1.83
C TYR A 126 21.18 -0.73 -2.14
N ASP A 127 21.91 -0.56 -3.24
CA ASP A 127 22.48 0.73 -3.64
C ASP A 127 21.59 1.51 -4.62
N GLY A 128 22.00 2.75 -4.92
CA GLY A 128 21.31 3.61 -5.89
C GLY A 128 21.31 3.03 -7.32
N GLY A 129 22.30 2.20 -7.67
CA GLY A 129 22.36 1.51 -8.96
C GLY A 129 21.25 0.46 -9.09
N ALA A 130 21.01 -0.33 -8.05
CA ALA A 130 19.91 -1.28 -7.97
C ALA A 130 18.55 -0.57 -8.03
N ALA A 131 18.38 0.51 -7.28
CA ALA A 131 17.17 1.34 -7.31
C ALA A 131 16.88 1.88 -8.72
N THR A 132 17.90 2.44 -9.38
CA THR A 132 17.80 2.98 -10.75
C THR A 132 17.37 1.91 -11.75
N LYS A 133 17.88 0.68 -11.63
CA LYS A 133 17.49 -0.44 -12.50
C LYS A 133 16.00 -0.79 -12.34
N VAL A 134 15.49 -0.78 -11.12
CA VAL A 134 14.08 -1.06 -10.84
C VAL A 134 13.17 0.04 -11.40
N ILE A 135 13.55 1.31 -11.23
CA ILE A 135 12.82 2.45 -11.80
C ILE A 135 12.80 2.35 -13.34
N LYS A 136 13.94 2.11 -13.99
CA LYS A 136 14.03 1.92 -15.44
C LYS A 136 13.16 0.76 -15.94
N ARG A 137 13.11 -0.35 -15.20
CA ARG A 137 12.24 -1.48 -15.53
C ARG A 137 10.76 -1.09 -15.47
N THR A 138 10.37 -0.34 -14.45
CA THR A 138 9.00 0.19 -14.30
C THR A 138 8.64 1.10 -15.46
N GLN A 139 9.52 2.04 -15.85
CA GLN A 139 9.34 2.91 -17.01
C GLN A 139 9.20 2.12 -18.32
N LYS A 140 9.97 1.04 -18.49
CA LYS A 140 9.83 0.15 -19.66
C LYS A 140 8.47 -0.53 -19.70
N ILE A 141 7.92 -0.96 -18.56
CA ILE A 141 6.58 -1.54 -18.47
C ILE A 141 5.53 -0.47 -18.79
N GLN A 142 5.67 0.73 -18.21
CA GLN A 142 4.80 1.88 -18.51
C GLN A 142 4.75 2.20 -20.00
N ASN A 143 5.91 2.23 -20.68
CA ASN A 143 5.96 2.51 -22.12
C ASN A 143 5.27 1.42 -22.94
N LYS A 144 5.30 0.15 -22.51
CA LYS A 144 4.56 -0.92 -23.18
C LYS A 144 3.05 -0.70 -23.08
N PHE A 145 2.54 -0.30 -21.92
CA PHE A 145 1.12 0.04 -21.79
C PHE A 145 0.76 1.24 -22.66
N LYS A 146 1.54 2.32 -22.64
CA LYS A 146 1.31 3.48 -23.53
C LYS A 146 1.27 3.13 -25.02
N ILE A 147 2.07 2.16 -25.46
CA ILE A 147 2.04 1.70 -26.85
C ILE A 147 0.78 0.89 -27.13
N ALA A 148 0.38 0.02 -26.21
CA ALA A 148 -0.85 -0.76 -26.33
C ALA A 148 -2.09 0.14 -26.32
N ASP A 149 -2.16 1.11 -25.40
CA ASP A 149 -3.27 2.06 -25.29
C ASP A 149 -3.43 2.85 -26.60
N ARG A 150 -2.34 3.43 -27.13
CA ARG A 150 -2.37 4.11 -28.43
C ARG A 150 -2.83 3.20 -29.57
N TYR A 151 -2.42 1.94 -29.57
CA TYR A 151 -2.84 1.01 -30.62
C TYR A 151 -4.35 0.76 -30.57
N VAL A 152 -4.94 0.63 -29.37
CA VAL A 152 -6.39 0.49 -29.18
C VAL A 152 -7.12 1.74 -29.67
N GLU A 153 -6.68 2.92 -29.23
CA GLU A 153 -7.26 4.22 -29.61
C GLU A 153 -7.20 4.46 -31.12
N GLU A 154 -6.09 4.11 -31.78
CA GLU A 154 -5.88 4.40 -33.20
C GLU A 154 -6.49 3.35 -34.15
N ASN A 155 -6.68 2.10 -33.70
CA ASN A 155 -7.02 0.98 -34.61
C ASN A 155 -8.31 0.23 -34.23
N ILE A 156 -8.70 0.24 -32.96
CA ILE A 156 -9.84 -0.57 -32.48
C ILE A 156 -11.05 0.32 -32.21
N GLU A 157 -10.87 1.43 -31.49
CA GLU A 157 -11.98 2.34 -31.16
C GLU A 157 -12.69 2.88 -32.42
N PRO A 158 -11.99 3.30 -33.49
CA PRO A 158 -12.66 3.76 -34.70
C PRO A 158 -13.47 2.68 -35.43
N MET A 159 -13.10 1.39 -35.28
CA MET A 159 -13.85 0.28 -35.89
C MET A 159 -15.16 -0.04 -35.14
N LEU A 160 -15.22 0.28 -33.84
CA LEU A 160 -16.41 0.07 -33.03
C LEU A 160 -17.49 1.12 -33.30
N ASP A 161 -17.07 2.36 -33.59
CA ASP A 161 -17.98 3.45 -33.98
C ASP A 161 -18.67 3.19 -35.34
N ASP A 162 -18.01 2.47 -36.25
CA ASP A 162 -18.56 2.12 -37.58
C ASP A 162 -19.62 1.00 -37.51
N GLU A 163 -19.54 0.08 -36.53
CA GLU A 163 -20.53 -1.01 -36.39
C GLU A 163 -21.86 -0.53 -35.80
N GLU A 164 -21.85 0.43 -34.88
CA GLU A 164 -23.08 0.94 -34.22
C GLU A 164 -24.00 1.76 -35.16
N SER A 165 -23.52 2.17 -36.34
CA SER A 165 -24.32 2.88 -37.35
C SER A 165 -25.14 1.96 -38.27
N SER A 166 -25.05 0.62 -38.12
CA SER A 166 -25.57 -0.33 -39.12
C SER A 166 -26.84 -1.10 -38.74
N GLU A 167 -27.36 -0.98 -37.52
CA GLU A 167 -28.55 -1.75 -37.09
C GLU A 167 -29.60 -0.90 -36.36
N GLU A 168 -30.27 0.01 -37.08
CA GLU A 168 -31.68 0.35 -36.81
C GLU A 168 -32.46 0.51 -38.13
N SER A 169 -32.89 -0.62 -38.68
CA SER A 169 -34.02 -0.80 -39.62
C SER A 169 -34.20 -2.32 -39.77
N ASP A 170 -35.35 -2.97 -39.70
CA ASP A 170 -36.72 -2.54 -39.94
C ASP A 170 -37.70 -3.63 -39.40
N VAL A 171 -38.74 -3.17 -38.69
CA VAL A 171 -40.18 -3.52 -38.72
C VAL A 171 -40.75 -4.98 -38.74
N VAL A 172 -41.89 -5.12 -38.02
CA VAL A 172 -43.06 -6.06 -38.08
C VAL A 172 -42.83 -7.48 -37.48
N SER A 173 -43.68 -8.04 -36.61
CA SER A 173 -45.13 -8.13 -36.72
C SER A 173 -45.91 -8.26 -35.41
N SER A 174 -47.05 -7.58 -35.42
CA SER A 174 -48.27 -7.79 -34.65
C SER A 174 -48.81 -9.22 -34.77
N ASP A 175 -49.66 -9.56 -33.79
CA ASP A 175 -50.63 -10.67 -33.70
C ASP A 175 -50.09 -12.08 -33.35
N ASP A 176 -50.46 -12.58 -32.16
CA ASP A 176 -51.57 -13.54 -32.03
C ASP A 176 -51.93 -13.82 -30.54
N GLU A 177 -53.24 -13.69 -30.27
CA GLU A 177 -54.12 -14.18 -29.16
C GLU A 177 -53.69 -14.17 -27.68
#